data_AF-A0A523NWB8-F1
#
_entry.id   AF-A0A523NWB8-F1
#
_cell.length_a   1.000
_cell.length_b   1.000
_cell.length_c   1.000
_cell.angle_alpha   90.00
_cell.angle_beta   90.00
_cell.angle_gamma   90.00
#
_symmetry.space_group_name_H-M   'P 1'
#
loop_
_entity.id
_entity.type
_entity.pdbx_description
1 polymer ?
#
loop_
_entity_poly.entity_id
_entity_poly.type
_entity_poly.pdbx_seq_one_letter_code
_entity_poly.pdbx_strand_id
1 'polypeptide(L)' 'MASKKKSKKKPGATIALNKKARYDFHIEDRLEAGMALEGWEVKSLRAGKIQI' A
#
# COMPACT_ATOMS: atom_id res chain seq x y z
N MET A 1 24.38 28.13 -6.73
CA MET A 1 25.13 26.86 -6.69
C MET A 1 24.14 25.71 -6.65
N ALA A 2 24.50 24.61 -7.32
CA ALA A 2 23.64 23.56 -7.86
C ALA A 2 22.71 22.86 -6.86
N SER A 3 21.46 22.62 -7.27
CA SER A 3 20.47 21.83 -6.53
C SER A 3 20.81 20.33 -6.56
N LYS A 4 20.93 19.73 -5.38
CA LYS A 4 21.22 18.30 -5.17
C LYS A 4 19.96 17.47 -5.46
N LYS A 5 19.93 16.76 -6.59
CA LYS A 5 18.81 15.90 -7.00
C LYS A 5 18.75 14.65 -6.09
N LYS A 6 17.87 14.65 -5.07
CA LYS A 6 17.55 13.47 -4.26
C LYS A 6 16.93 12.40 -5.17
N SER A 7 17.56 11.23 -5.23
CA SER A 7 17.04 10.03 -5.93
C SER A 7 15.68 9.64 -5.34
N LYS A 8 14.63 9.68 -6.17
CA LYS A 8 13.27 9.24 -5.80
C LYS A 8 13.32 7.75 -5.43
N LYS A 9 13.15 7.42 -4.14
CA LYS A 9 12.92 6.03 -3.70
C LYS A 9 11.71 5.50 -4.46
N LYS A 10 11.90 4.41 -5.20
CA LYS A 10 10.80 3.68 -5.84
C LYS A 10 9.76 3.37 -4.74
N PRO A 11 8.47 3.70 -4.91
CA PRO A 11 7.46 3.27 -3.95
C PRO A 11 7.54 1.74 -3.89
N GLY A 12 7.78 1.20 -2.70
CA GLY A 12 7.91 -0.23 -2.49
C GLY A 12 6.65 -0.95 -3.00
N ALA A 13 6.80 -2.21 -3.40
CA ALA A 13 5.70 -3.00 -3.93
C ALA A 13 4.51 -3.13 -2.96
N THR A 14 4.72 -2.88 -1.66
CA THR A 14 3.70 -2.90 -0.62
C THR A 14 2.98 -1.56 -0.52
N ILE A 15 1.73 -1.52 -0.98
CA ILE A 15 0.86 -0.33 -0.93
C ILE A 15 0.20 -0.18 0.45
N ALA A 16 -0.28 -1.30 1.02
CA ALA A 16 -1.01 -1.32 2.29
C ALA A 16 -0.74 -2.62 3.05
N LEU A 17 -0.76 -2.56 4.38
CA LEU A 17 -0.72 -3.73 5.25
C LEU A 17 -1.66 -3.50 6.43
N ASN A 18 -2.67 -4.36 6.59
CA ASN A 18 -3.52 -4.34 7.77
C ASN A 18 -2.78 -4.95 8.95
N LYS A 19 -2.29 -4.11 9.86
CA LYS A 19 -1.63 -4.58 11.08
C LYS A 19 -2.65 -5.10 12.10
N LYS A 20 -3.84 -4.51 12.17
CA LYS A 20 -4.92 -4.87 13.11
C LYS A 20 -5.36 -6.32 12.89
N ALA A 21 -5.48 -6.75 11.63
CA ALA A 21 -5.82 -8.13 11.29
C ALA A 21 -4.87 -9.18 11.90
N ARG A 22 -3.59 -8.85 12.13
CA ARG A 22 -2.62 -9.76 12.77
C ARG A 22 -2.69 -9.78 14.29
N TYR A 23 -3.30 -8.77 14.91
CA TYR A 23 -3.48 -8.70 16.36
C TYR A 23 -4.81 -9.32 16.78
N ASP A 24 -5.87 -9.06 16.02
CA ASP A 24 -7.23 -9.44 16.39
C ASP A 24 -7.60 -10.87 15.94
N PHE A 25 -6.92 -11.39 14.92
CA PHE A 25 -7.26 -12.69 14.32
C PHE A 25 -6.03 -13.59 14.16
N HIS A 26 -6.27 -14.90 14.22
CA HIS A 26 -5.28 -15.89 13.83
C HIS A 26 -5.44 -16.20 12.33
N ILE A 27 -4.39 -15.96 11.54
CA ILE A 27 -4.40 -16.20 10.09
C ILE A 27 -3.96 -17.64 9.85
N GLU A 28 -4.91 -18.52 9.52
CA GLU A 28 -4.63 -19.93 9.21
C GLU A 28 -4.13 -20.10 7.76
N ASP A 29 -4.80 -19.45 6.80
CA ASP A 29 -4.45 -19.52 5.39
C ASP A 29 -4.40 -18.13 4.74
N ARG A 30 -3.57 -17.98 3.70
CA ARG A 30 -3.38 -16.73 2.95
C ARG A 30 -3.89 -16.90 1.53
N LEU A 31 -5.03 -16.29 1.27
CA LEU A 31 -5.62 -16.26 -0.06
C LEU A 31 -5.17 -15.02 -0.82
N GLU A 32 -4.86 -15.19 -2.10
CA GLU A 32 -4.62 -14.08 -3.02
C GLU A 32 -5.94 -13.68 -3.69
N ALA A 33 -6.27 -12.40 -3.62
CA ALA A 33 -7.47 -11.84 -4.24
C ALA A 33 -7.11 -10.58 -5.05
N GLY A 34 -7.76 -10.43 -6.20
CA GLY A 34 -7.71 -9.21 -7.01
C GLY A 34 -9.04 -8.46 -6.91
N MET A 35 -8.99 -7.16 -6.64
CA MET A 35 -10.16 -6.27 -6.72
C MET A 35 -10.01 -5.36 -7.94
N ALA A 36 -11.07 -5.25 -8.73
CA ALA A 36 -11.14 -4.24 -9.80
C ALA A 36 -11.41 -2.87 -9.16
N LEU A 37 -10.50 -1.94 -9.37
CA LEU A 37 -10.57 -0.59 -8.81
C LEU A 37 -10.60 0.44 -9.94
N GLU A 38 -11.24 1.57 -9.66
CA GLU A 38 -11.24 2.70 -10.56
C GLU A 38 -9.97 3.55 -10.40
N GLY A 39 -9.63 4.32 -11.45
CA GLY A 39 -8.36 5.06 -11.52
C GLY A 39 -8.13 6.04 -10.36
N TRP A 40 -9.20 6.60 -9.80
CA TRP A 40 -9.13 7.51 -8.64
C TRP A 40 -8.84 6.76 -7.32
N GLU A 41 -9.34 5.54 -7.16
CA GLU A 41 -9.07 4.68 -6.01
C GLU A 41 -7.59 4.29 -6.00
N VAL A 42 -7.05 3.86 -7.15
CA VAL A 42 -5.62 3.55 -7.31
C VAL A 42 -4.73 4.73 -6.92
N LYS A 43 -5.14 5.95 -7.27
CA LYS A 43 -4.41 7.18 -6.90
C LYS A 43 -4.42 7.42 -5.39
N SER A 44 -5.55 7.21 -4.73
CA SER A 44 -5.70 7.35 -3.27
C SER A 44 -4.94 6.26 -2.50
N LEU A 45 -4.98 5.01 -2.97
CA LEU A 45 -4.23 3.90 -2.38
C LEU A 45 -2.72 4.16 -2.43
N ARG A 46 -2.21 4.63 -3.58
CA ARG A 46 -0.79 5.01 -3.75
C ARG A 46 -0.38 6.21 -2.90
N ALA A 47 -1.33 7.06 -2.52
CA ALA A 47 -1.11 8.16 -1.58
C ALA A 47 -1.15 7.71 -0.10
N GLY A 48 -1.35 6.40 0.17
CA GLY A 48 -1.43 5.84 1.52
C GLY A 48 -2.71 6.18 2.28
N LYS A 49 -3.74 6.70 1.59
CA LYS A 49 -5.04 7.03 2.18
C LYS A 49 -5.94 5.79 2.15
N ILE A 50 -5.75 4.90 3.12
CA ILE A 50 -6.44 3.61 3.21
C ILE A 50 -6.74 3.34 4.68
N GLN A 51 -7.96 2.90 4.98
CA GLN A 51 -8.33 2.42 6.30
C GLN A 51 -8.66 0.92 6.21
N ILE A 52 -7.85 0.11 6.88
CA ILE A 52 -7.95 -1.36 6.97
C ILE A 52 -7.61 -1.81 8.37
#